data_AF-A0A4Y4M7U3-F1
#
_entry.id   AF-A0A4Y4M7U3-F1
#
_cell.length_a   1.000
_cell.length_b   1.000
_cell.length_c   1.000
_cell.angle_alpha   90.00
_cell.angle_beta   90.00
_cell.angle_gamma   90.00
#
_symmetry.space_group_name_H-M   'P 1'
#
loop_
_entity.id
_entity.type
_entity.pdbx_description
1 polymer ?
#
loop_
_entity_poly.entity_id
_entity_poly.type
_entity_poly.pdbx_seq_one_letter_code
_entity_poly.pdbx_strand_id
1 'polypeptide(L)' 'MENMEEIEAKFLEAVKKEFAKSGGANGIDHNVYDPILKMTPDEKQEFFKQLIREKKIVQINHLNGISFTLPK' A
#
# COMPACT_ATOMS: atom_id res chain seq x y z
N MET A 1 20.14 4.55 -5.71
CA MET A 1 18.78 4.55 -6.28
C MET A 1 18.13 3.31 -5.72
N GLU A 2 17.11 3.44 -4.86
CA GLU A 2 16.36 2.26 -4.39
C GLU A 2 15.71 1.62 -5.62
N ASN A 3 15.90 0.31 -5.81
CA ASN A 3 15.31 -0.38 -6.95
C ASN A 3 13.79 -0.48 -6.73
N MET A 4 12.98 -0.42 -7.78
CA MET A 4 11.51 -0.44 -7.68
C MET A 4 10.99 -1.67 -6.91
N GLU A 5 11.68 -2.81 -7.07
CA GLU A 5 11.42 -4.05 -6.34
C GLU A 5 11.62 -3.91 -4.82
N GLU A 6 12.61 -3.13 -4.38
CA GLU A 6 12.84 -2.89 -2.94
C GLU A 6 11.75 -1.99 -2.35
N ILE A 7 11.28 -1.00 -3.11
CA ILE A 7 10.19 -0.12 -2.70
C ILE A 7 8.90 -0.93 -2.56
N GLU A 8 8.60 -1.80 -3.54
CA GLU A 8 7.45 -2.71 -3.48
C GLU A 8 7.55 -3.64 -2.26
N ALA A 9 8.72 -4.24 -2.02
CA ALA A 9 8.93 -5.14 -0.88
C ALA A 9 8.68 -4.43 0.47
N LYS A 10 9.23 -3.21 0.65
CA LYS A 10 9.01 -2.41 1.87
C LYS A 10 7.54 -2.04 2.06
N PHE A 11 6.87 -1.65 0.97
CA PHE A 11 5.44 -1.34 1.02
C PHE A 11 4.62 -2.57 1.42
N LEU A 12 4.83 -3.71 0.78
CA LEU A 12 4.11 -4.95 1.09
C LEU A 12 4.42 -5.47 2.50
N GLU A 13 5.63 -5.26 3.01
CA GLU A 13 5.98 -5.58 4.40
C GLU A 13 5.15 -4.75 5.39
N ALA A 14 5.00 -3.45 5.13
CA ALA A 14 4.14 -2.58 5.96
C ALA A 14 2.68 -3.03 5.92
N VAL A 15 2.15 -3.37 4.73
CA VAL A 15 0.79 -3.91 4.57
C VAL A 15 0.62 -5.20 5.37
N LYS A 16 1.55 -6.16 5.23
CA LYS A 16 1.53 -7.45 5.97
C LYS A 16 1.55 -7.24 7.48
N LYS A 17 2.40 -6.33 7.97
CA LYS A 17 2.53 -6.04 9.39
C LYS A 17 1.22 -5.49 9.97
N GLU A 18 0.55 -4.61 9.23
CA GLU A 18 -0.74 -4.06 9.68
C GLU A 18 -1.90 -5.05 9.53
N PHE A 19 -1.87 -5.86 8.48
CA PHE A 19 -2.82 -6.96 8.29
C PHE A 19 -2.76 -7.95 9.46
N ALA A 20 -1.55 -8.35 9.88
CA ALA A 20 -1.36 -9.26 11.00
C ALA A 20 -1.92 -8.73 12.34
N LYS A 21 -1.94 -7.40 12.53
CA LYS A 21 -2.48 -6.76 13.73
C LYS A 21 -4.00 -6.59 13.69
N SER A 22 -4.53 -6.20 12.54
CA SER A 22 -5.93 -5.77 12.40
C SER A 22 -6.84 -6.81 11.75
N GLY A 23 -6.30 -7.93 11.25
CA GLY A 23 -7.02 -8.87 10.39
C GLY A 23 -7.45 -8.24 9.05
N GLY A 24 -6.80 -7.14 8.65
CA GLY A 24 -7.09 -6.41 7.42
C GLY A 24 -8.24 -5.41 7.50
N ALA A 25 -8.74 -5.07 8.69
CA ALA A 25 -9.84 -4.11 8.87
C ALA A 25 -9.44 -2.66 8.54
N ASN A 26 -8.20 -2.27 8.85
CA ASN A 26 -7.75 -0.88 8.72
C ASN A 26 -6.86 -0.64 7.50
N GLY A 27 -5.95 -1.56 7.17
CA GLY A 27 -4.93 -1.34 6.14
C GLY A 27 -3.95 -0.22 6.50
N ILE A 28 -3.04 0.12 5.60
CA ILE A 28 -2.08 1.23 5.76
C ILE A 28 -2.52 2.47 4.96
N ASP A 29 -2.42 3.65 5.57
CA ASP A 29 -2.77 4.93 4.94
C ASP A 29 -1.51 5.75 4.54
N HIS A 30 -1.73 6.95 4.02
CA HIS A 30 -0.70 7.85 3.51
C HIS A 30 0.42 8.15 4.50
N ASN A 31 0.12 8.22 5.80
CA ASN A 31 1.13 8.44 6.83
C ASN A 31 2.17 7.30 6.88
N VAL A 32 1.78 6.09 6.46
CA VAL A 32 2.65 4.92 6.44
C VAL A 32 3.34 4.76 5.08
N TYR A 33 2.59 4.89 3.97
CA TYR A 33 3.16 4.61 2.65
C TYR A 33 3.92 5.78 2.02
N ASP A 34 3.63 7.04 2.36
CA ASP A 34 4.32 8.19 1.75
C ASP A 34 5.83 8.21 2.02
N PRO A 35 6.30 7.93 3.26
CA PRO A 35 7.73 7.83 3.55
C PRO A 35 8.44 6.67 2.82
N ILE A 36 7.70 5.63 2.43
CA ILE A 36 8.23 4.45 1.73
C ILE A 36 8.34 4.74 0.24
N LEU A 37 7.26 5.23 -0.37
CA LEU A 37 7.18 5.37 -1.83
C LEU A 37 7.98 6.56 -2.33
N LYS A 38 7.99 7.69 -1.60
CA LYS A 38 8.69 8.94 -2.00
C LYS A 38 8.46 9.35 -3.47
N MET A 39 7.31 8.97 -4.01
CA MET A 39 6.87 9.18 -5.40
C MET A 39 5.94 10.39 -5.50
N THR A 40 5.78 10.91 -6.71
CA THR A 40 4.71 11.88 -7.03
C THR A 40 3.32 11.22 -6.94
N PRO A 41 2.22 12.01 -6.87
CA PRO A 41 0.86 11.46 -6.82
C PRO A 41 0.52 10.55 -8.02
N ASP A 42 0.94 10.91 -9.24
CA ASP A 42 0.70 10.12 -10.45
C ASP A 42 1.44 8.78 -10.41
N GLU A 43 2.71 8.78 -10.03
CA GLU A 43 3.52 7.56 -9.86
C GLU A 43 2.92 6.62 -8.81
N LYS A 44 2.46 7.17 -7.67
CA LYS A 44 1.76 6.38 -6.65
C LYS A 44 0.48 5.76 -7.21
N GLN A 45 -0.27 6.52 -7.99
CA GLN A 45 -1.50 6.02 -8.58
C GLN A 45 -1.24 4.84 -9.53
N GLU A 46 -0.21 4.93 -10.37
CA GLU A 46 0.20 3.82 -11.25
C GLU A 46 0.69 2.62 -10.44
N PHE A 47 1.51 2.85 -9.42
CA PHE A 47 1.99 1.82 -8.50
C PHE A 47 0.84 1.05 -7.85
N PHE A 48 -0.12 1.75 -7.25
CA PHE A 48 -1.27 1.11 -6.62
C PHE A 48 -2.16 0.39 -7.64
N LYS A 49 -2.41 0.99 -8.81
CA LYS A 49 -3.17 0.34 -9.89
C LYS A 49 -2.53 -0.97 -10.32
N GLN A 50 -1.21 -1.01 -10.45
CA GLN A 50 -0.47 -2.23 -10.77
C GLN A 50 -0.65 -3.28 -9.69
N LEU A 51 -0.39 -2.95 -8.41
CA LEU A 51 -0.49 -3.91 -7.31
C LEU A 51 -1.92 -4.44 -7.12
N ILE A 52 -2.93 -3.60 -7.33
CA ILE A 52 -4.34 -4.01 -7.28
C ILE A 52 -4.65 -4.97 -8.44
N ARG A 53 -4.17 -4.67 -9.66
CA ARG A 53 -4.34 -5.53 -10.84
C ARG A 53 -3.68 -6.90 -10.65
N GLU A 54 -2.52 -6.92 -10.03
CA GLU A 54 -1.79 -8.14 -9.65
C GLU A 54 -2.39 -8.84 -8.41
N LYS A 55 -3.44 -8.29 -7.81
CA LYS A 55 -4.09 -8.79 -6.58
C LYS A 55 -3.12 -8.92 -5.41
N LYS A 56 -2.07 -8.08 -5.36
CA LYS A 56 -1.14 -8.02 -4.23
C LYS A 56 -1.72 -7.24 -3.05
N ILE A 57 -2.62 -6.29 -3.32
CA ILE A 57 -3.31 -5.47 -2.31
C ILE A 57 -4.77 -5.22 -2.70
N VAL A 58 -5.56 -4.75 -1.74
CA VAL A 58 -6.92 -4.21 -1.92
C VAL A 58 -6.98 -2.81 -1.31
N GLN A 59 -7.68 -1.91 -2.00
CA GLN A 59 -7.95 -0.56 -1.50
C GLN A 59 -9.22 -0.56 -0.64
N ILE A 60 -9.14 0.06 0.53
CA ILE A 60 -10.29 0.41 1.38
C ILE A 60 -10.55 1.89 1.21
N ASN A 61 -11.81 2.22 0.89
CA ASN A 61 -12.27 3.62 0.86
C ASN A 61 -12.90 3.95 2.21
N HIS A 62 -12.26 4.85 2.95
CA HIS A 62 -12.78 5.42 4.18
C HIS A 62 -13.56 6.69 3.88
N LEU A 63 -14.31 7.19 4.87
CA LEU A 63 -15.03 8.46 4.78
C LEU A 63 -14.11 9.64 4.39
N ASN A 64 -12.86 9.65 4.88
CA ASN A 64 -11.90 10.75 4.71
C ASN A 64 -10.55 10.32 4.12
N GLY A 65 -10.50 9.22 3.38
CA GLY A 65 -9.24 8.77 2.79
C GLY A 65 -9.25 7.36 2.26
N ILE A 66 -8.07 6.88 1.92
CA ILE A 66 -7.84 5.53 1.42
C ILE A 66 -6.81 4.83 2.27
N SER A 67 -6.94 3.51 2.37
CA SER A 67 -5.89 2.66 2.88
C SER A 67 -5.74 1.41 2.03
N PHE A 68 -4.64 0.69 2.22
CA PHE A 68 -4.33 -0.53 1.47
C PHE A 68 -4.12 -1.71 2.42
N THR A 69 -4.73 -2.84 2.10
CA THR A 69 -4.67 -4.07 2.89
C THR A 69 -4.36 -5.26 1.99
N LEU A 70 -4.09 -6.44 2.57
CA LEU A 70 -3.97 -7.67 1.78
C LEU A 70 -5.36 -8.13 1.32
N PRO A 71 -5.47 -8.77 0.14
CA PRO A 71 -6.69 -9.49 -0.22
C PRO A 71 -7.01 -10.57 0.83
N LYS A 72 -8.30 -10.77 1.09
CA LYS A 72 -8.80 -11.85 1.94
C LYS A 72 -8.87 -13.16 1.18
#